data_AF-A0A6G6GIY1-F1
#
_entry.id   AF-A0A6G6GIY1-F1
#
_cell.length_a   1.000
_cell.length_b   1.000
_cell.length_c   1.000
_cell.angle_alpha   90.00
_cell.angle_beta   90.00
_cell.angle_gamma   90.00
#
_symmetry.space_group_name_H-M   'P 1'
#
loop_
_entity.id
_entity.type
_entity.pdbx_description
1 polymer ?
#
loop_
_entity_poly.entity_id
_entity_poly.type
_entity_poly.pdbx_seq_one_letter_code
_entity_poly.pdbx_strand_id
1 'polypeptide(L)'
;MKIVLQIVLWIAIIFLGYKLYGSITGPIEFNKIKEARYKKVIVNLQDIQAAELAHQEITGSFTGSFDSLIRFIDTAQYAITQRRDTSYPDVAKNKAFGLDPQTGGYILEAIIVDTLRFTSVKDSLYQGTDRYKSMMNIPVEGIDKKIELQAGKFLKNDVEYAVFEAKVAKTDLLSDLDKDLMAQELQVVSVDGVNGKFIKVGAMDEVNTSGNWPKNLETAKKQ
;
A
#
# COMPACT_ATOMS: atom_id res chain seq x y z
N MET A 1 -40.10 8.93 -54.05
CA MET A 1 -40.05 8.10 -52.82
C MET A 1 -38.70 7.41 -52.60
N LYS A 2 -38.08 6.77 -53.61
CA LYS A 2 -36.78 6.08 -53.46
C LYS A 2 -35.62 7.00 -53.00
N ILE A 3 -35.52 8.22 -53.53
CA ILE A 3 -34.41 9.16 -53.24
C ILE A 3 -34.49 9.71 -51.81
N VAL A 4 -35.68 10.07 -51.32
CA VAL A 4 -35.87 10.60 -49.96
C VAL A 4 -35.53 9.54 -48.92
N LEU A 5 -35.98 8.30 -49.14
CA LEU A 5 -35.64 7.18 -48.26
C LEU A 5 -34.14 6.93 -48.22
N GLN A 6 -33.44 7.01 -49.36
CA GLN A 6 -32.00 6.82 -49.46
C GLN A 6 -31.23 7.92 -48.71
N ILE A 7 -31.65 9.18 -48.80
CA ILE A 7 -31.04 10.30 -48.06
C ILE A 7 -31.23 10.14 -46.56
N VAL A 8 -32.44 9.78 -46.11
CA VAL A 8 -32.71 9.52 -44.68
C VAL A 8 -31.86 8.34 -44.16
N LEU A 9 -31.72 7.29 -44.96
CA LEU A 9 -30.87 6.15 -44.62
C LEU A 9 -29.40 6.55 -44.49
N TRP A 10 -28.90 7.39 -45.41
CA TRP A 10 -27.52 7.92 -45.34
C TRP A 10 -27.29 8.77 -44.09
N ILE A 11 -28.23 9.65 -43.74
CA ILE A 11 -28.16 10.44 -42.50
C ILE A 11 -28.16 9.51 -41.28
N ALA A 12 -29.00 8.47 -41.28
CA ALA A 12 -29.02 7.48 -40.21
C ALA A 12 -27.69 6.70 -40.11
N ILE A 13 -27.07 6.33 -41.24
CA ILE A 13 -25.76 5.65 -41.25
C ILE A 13 -24.67 6.55 -40.67
N ILE A 14 -24.62 7.83 -41.05
CA ILE A 14 -23.63 8.78 -40.52
C ILE A 14 -23.84 8.99 -39.02
N PHE A 15 -25.10 9.15 -38.59
CA PHE A 15 -25.46 9.29 -37.18
C PHE A 15 -25.07 8.05 -36.36
N LEU A 16 -25.40 6.86 -36.86
CA LEU A 16 -25.03 5.60 -36.23
C LEU A 16 -23.51 5.42 -36.19
N GLY A 17 -22.79 5.78 -37.25
CA GLY A 17 -21.32 5.75 -37.30
C GLY A 17 -20.69 6.65 -36.23
N TYR A 18 -21.22 7.86 -36.03
CA TYR A 18 -20.77 8.77 -34.96
C TYR A 18 -21.07 8.20 -33.56
N LYS A 19 -22.27 7.67 -33.34
CA LYS A 19 -22.66 6.99 -32.09
C LYS A 19 -21.74 5.80 -31.78
N LEU A 20 -21.38 5.01 -32.79
CA LEU A 20 -20.53 3.84 -32.64
C LEU A 20 -19.09 4.23 -32.32
N TYR A 21 -18.58 5.30 -32.93
CA TYR A 21 -17.28 5.87 -32.59
C TYR A 21 -17.23 6.30 -31.11
N GLY A 22 -18.20 7.11 -30.66
CA GLY A 22 -18.25 7.55 -29.25
C GLY A 22 -18.41 6.39 -28.26
N SER A 23 -19.13 5.34 -28.64
CA SER A 23 -19.28 4.13 -27.81
C SER A 23 -17.97 3.34 -27.66
N ILE A 24 -17.06 3.41 -28.63
CA ILE A 24 -15.77 2.71 -28.58
C ILE A 24 -14.72 3.57 -27.87
N THR A 25 -14.69 4.88 -28.13
CA THR A 25 -13.67 5.77 -27.56
C THR A 25 -13.92 6.07 -26.08
N GLY A 26 -15.18 6.14 -25.64
CA GLY A 26 -15.54 6.44 -24.25
C GLY A 26 -14.88 5.50 -23.22
N PRO A 27 -15.02 4.16 -23.35
CA PRO A 27 -14.38 3.21 -22.45
C PRO A 27 -12.84 3.28 -22.46
N ILE A 28 -12.24 3.61 -23.61
CA ILE A 28 -10.78 3.70 -23.76
C ILE A 28 -10.23 4.91 -22.99
N GLU A 29 -10.85 6.08 -23.18
CA GLU A 29 -10.47 7.30 -22.48
C GLU A 29 -10.70 7.18 -20.97
N PHE A 30 -11.82 6.57 -20.58
CA PHE A 30 -12.13 6.27 -19.19
C PHE A 30 -11.01 5.42 -18.55
N ASN A 31 -10.62 4.31 -19.18
CA ASN A 31 -9.58 3.44 -18.64
C ASN A 31 -8.23 4.14 -18.54
N LYS A 32 -7.87 4.97 -19.53
CA LYS A 32 -6.62 5.74 -19.52
C LYS A 32 -6.56 6.74 -18.36
N ILE A 33 -7.64 7.50 -18.15
CA ILE A 33 -7.73 8.48 -17.06
C ILE A 33 -7.76 7.76 -15.71
N LYS A 34 -8.55 6.69 -15.60
CA LYS A 34 -8.64 5.83 -14.40
C LYS A 34 -7.28 5.31 -13.98
N GLU A 35 -6.54 4.66 -14.88
CA GLU A 35 -5.22 4.12 -14.58
C GLU A 35 -4.24 5.20 -14.15
N ALA A 36 -4.24 6.36 -14.83
CA ALA A 36 -3.37 7.47 -14.47
C ALA A 36 -3.65 7.99 -13.05
N ARG A 37 -4.93 8.11 -12.68
CA ARG A 37 -5.33 8.55 -11.33
C ARG A 37 -5.04 7.50 -10.27
N TYR A 38 -5.35 6.24 -10.55
CA TYR A 38 -5.08 5.13 -9.64
C TYR A 38 -3.59 5.02 -9.33
N LYS A 39 -2.72 5.11 -10.34
CA LYS A 39 -1.26 5.08 -10.14
C LYS A 39 -0.80 6.15 -9.14
N LYS A 40 -1.29 7.40 -9.26
CA LYS A 40 -0.92 8.47 -8.33
C LYS A 40 -1.41 8.20 -6.90
N VAL A 41 -2.63 7.70 -6.74
CA VAL A 41 -3.20 7.37 -5.42
C VAL A 41 -2.48 6.18 -4.78
N ILE A 42 -2.17 5.16 -5.59
CA ILE A 42 -1.45 3.96 -5.14
C ILE A 42 -0.08 4.32 -4.60
N VAL A 43 0.65 5.26 -5.23
CA VAL A 43 1.94 5.72 -4.70
C VAL A 43 1.79 6.31 -3.29
N ASN A 44 0.77 7.15 -3.06
CA ASN A 44 0.50 7.69 -1.72
C ASN A 44 0.09 6.59 -0.72
N LEU A 45 -0.72 5.61 -1.14
CA LEU A 45 -1.10 4.48 -0.29
C LEU A 45 0.10 3.58 0.04
N GLN A 46 1.03 3.38 -0.89
CA GLN A 46 2.29 2.66 -0.65
C GLN A 46 3.21 3.42 0.31
N ASP A 47 3.24 4.74 0.23
CA ASP A 47 3.97 5.57 1.19
C ASP A 47 3.37 5.48 2.59
N ILE A 48 2.05 5.49 2.73
CA ILE A 48 1.35 5.27 4.00
C ILE A 48 1.65 3.87 4.54
N GLN A 49 1.55 2.85 3.69
CA GLN A 49 1.87 1.46 4.06
C GLN A 49 3.29 1.33 4.62
N ALA A 50 4.28 1.92 3.94
CA ALA A 50 5.67 1.86 4.38
C ALA A 50 5.87 2.57 5.73
N ALA A 51 5.21 3.71 5.94
CA ALA A 51 5.27 4.43 7.20
C ALA A 51 4.58 3.68 8.36
N GLU A 52 3.42 3.07 8.11
CA GLU A 52 2.70 2.25 9.09
C GLU A 52 3.50 1.00 9.48
N LEU A 53 4.13 0.32 8.51
CA LEU A 53 5.01 -0.81 8.80
C LEU A 53 6.23 -0.39 9.65
N ALA A 54 6.82 0.76 9.35
CA ALA A 54 7.89 1.33 10.17
C ALA A 54 7.41 1.66 11.60
N HIS A 55 6.21 2.22 11.72
CA HIS A 55 5.59 2.52 13.01
C HIS A 55 5.34 1.25 13.82
N GLN A 56 4.91 0.17 13.17
CA GLN A 56 4.75 -1.13 13.81
C GLN A 56 6.09 -1.73 14.25
N GLU A 57 7.13 -1.62 13.44
CA GLU A 57 8.45 -2.17 13.75
C GLU A 57 9.09 -1.49 14.97
N ILE A 58 8.95 -0.16 15.08
CA ILE A 58 9.59 0.63 16.14
C ILE A 58 8.71 0.72 17.40
N THR A 59 7.41 0.89 17.23
CA THR A 59 6.46 1.18 18.33
C THR A 59 5.57 0.00 18.70
N GLY A 60 5.55 -1.07 17.90
CA GLY A 60 4.73 -2.26 18.13
C GLY A 60 3.25 -2.12 17.80
N SER A 61 2.82 -0.99 17.22
CA SER A 61 1.41 -0.71 16.89
C SER A 61 1.29 0.10 15.60
N PHE A 62 0.08 0.26 15.06
CA PHE A 62 -0.22 1.16 13.93
C PHE A 62 -0.90 2.44 14.44
N THR A 63 -0.93 3.49 13.60
CA THR A 63 -1.58 4.77 13.95
C THR A 63 -2.79 5.06 13.07
N GLY A 64 -3.88 5.54 13.69
CA GLY A 64 -5.08 5.97 12.98
C GLY A 64 -5.09 7.46 12.62
N SER A 65 -4.01 8.19 12.93
CA SER A 65 -3.91 9.63 12.72
C SER A 65 -2.71 9.97 11.85
N PHE A 66 -2.96 10.72 10.78
CA PHE A 66 -1.93 11.24 9.89
C PHE A 66 -0.95 12.16 10.60
N ASP A 67 -1.41 13.02 11.51
CA ASP A 67 -0.53 13.93 12.25
C ASP A 67 0.47 13.16 13.11
N SER A 68 0.00 12.07 13.75
CA SER A 68 0.87 11.19 14.53
C SER A 68 1.85 10.44 13.64
N LEU A 69 1.39 9.96 12.47
CA LEU A 69 2.25 9.28 11.50
C LEU A 69 3.34 10.21 10.96
N ILE A 70 3.00 11.45 10.60
CA ILE A 70 3.95 12.46 10.13
C ILE A 70 4.97 12.78 11.22
N ARG A 71 4.51 13.02 12.46
CA ARG A 71 5.40 13.28 13.60
C ARG A 71 6.34 12.11 13.86
N PHE A 72 5.85 10.88 13.75
CA PHE A 72 6.66 9.68 13.85
C PHE A 72 7.75 9.65 12.77
N ILE A 73 7.40 9.87 11.50
CA ILE A 73 8.38 9.89 10.40
C ILE A 73 9.49 10.93 10.65
N ASP A 74 9.13 12.10 11.18
CA ASP A 74 10.07 13.18 11.47
C ASP A 74 11.02 12.90 12.65
N THR A 75 10.60 12.09 13.62
CA THR A 75 11.31 11.91 14.89
C THR A 75 11.94 10.53 15.07
N ALA A 76 11.40 9.50 14.40
CA ALA A 76 11.80 8.12 14.60
C ALA A 76 13.06 7.76 13.81
N GLN A 77 13.81 6.81 14.36
CA GLN A 77 15.03 6.27 13.77
C GLN A 77 15.02 4.74 13.85
N TYR A 78 15.48 4.09 12.80
CA TYR A 78 15.78 2.67 12.79
C TYR A 78 17.10 2.41 13.51
N ALA A 79 17.08 1.43 14.41
CA ALA A 79 18.29 0.86 14.98
C ALA A 79 18.83 -0.22 14.02
N ILE A 80 20.00 0.01 13.42
CA ILE A 80 20.66 -1.02 12.62
C ILE A 80 21.34 -1.98 13.58
N THR A 81 20.72 -3.15 13.76
CA THR A 81 21.24 -4.19 14.66
C THR A 81 22.03 -5.25 13.90
N GLN A 82 23.10 -5.73 14.50
CA GLN A 82 23.86 -6.90 14.04
C GLN A 82 23.60 -8.06 14.99
N ARG A 83 23.13 -9.18 14.43
CA ARG A 83 23.04 -10.45 15.17
C ARG A 83 24.34 -11.23 14.95
N ARG A 84 25.00 -11.62 16.04
CA ARG A 84 26.19 -12.49 16.02
C ARG A 84 25.93 -13.72 16.89
N ASP A 85 26.07 -14.89 16.28
CA ASP A 85 26.06 -16.16 17.00
C ASP A 85 27.42 -16.35 17.66
N THR A 86 27.40 -16.52 18.98
CA THR A 86 28.58 -16.73 19.80
C THR A 86 28.43 -18.00 20.59
N SER A 87 29.53 -18.70 20.83
CA SER A 87 29.54 -19.87 21.66
C SER A 87 30.66 -19.75 22.68
N TYR A 88 30.37 -20.09 23.93
CA TYR A 88 31.34 -20.05 25.01
C TYR A 88 31.16 -21.26 25.94
N PRO A 89 32.22 -21.68 26.64
CA PRO A 89 32.14 -22.93 27.37
C PRO A 89 31.27 -22.83 28.63
N ASP A 90 30.46 -23.85 28.90
CA ASP A 90 29.62 -23.93 30.11
C ASP A 90 30.48 -24.26 31.34
N VAL A 91 30.93 -23.22 32.04
CA VAL A 91 31.85 -23.38 33.18
C VAL A 91 31.22 -24.20 34.32
N ALA A 92 29.92 -24.05 34.57
CA ALA A 92 29.25 -24.74 35.68
C ALA A 92 29.09 -26.23 35.38
N LYS A 93 28.62 -26.57 34.17
CA LYS A 93 28.39 -27.96 33.77
C LYS A 93 29.71 -28.70 33.54
N ASN A 94 30.69 -28.06 32.91
CA ASN A 94 32.01 -28.67 32.70
C ASN A 94 32.72 -28.96 34.02
N LYS A 95 32.63 -28.05 35.01
CA LYS A 95 33.15 -28.29 36.36
C LYS A 95 32.41 -29.42 37.09
N ALA A 96 31.09 -29.51 36.95
CA ALA A 96 30.29 -30.56 37.60
C ALA A 96 30.60 -31.97 37.05
N PHE A 97 30.93 -32.09 35.76
CA PHE A 97 31.25 -33.37 35.12
C PHE A 97 32.74 -33.65 34.98
N GLY A 98 33.61 -32.76 35.50
CA GLY A 98 35.07 -32.91 35.39
C GLY A 98 35.59 -32.83 33.95
N LEU A 99 34.85 -32.18 33.06
CA LEU A 99 35.19 -32.05 31.65
C LEU A 99 36.00 -30.77 31.43
N ASP A 100 37.02 -30.84 30.59
CA ASP A 100 37.76 -29.65 30.17
C ASP A 100 37.09 -29.04 28.93
N PRO A 101 36.65 -27.77 29.01
CA PRO A 101 36.00 -27.09 27.91
C PRO A 101 36.86 -26.96 26.63
N GLN A 102 38.19 -27.09 26.72
CA GLN A 102 39.08 -27.03 25.56
C GLN A 102 39.23 -28.37 24.82
N THR A 103 38.90 -29.50 25.45
CA THR A 103 39.13 -30.85 24.88
C THR A 103 37.84 -31.60 24.52
N GLY A 104 36.66 -31.03 24.79
CA GLY A 104 35.37 -31.60 24.37
C GLY A 104 34.21 -31.43 25.36
N GLY A 105 34.19 -30.35 26.14
CA GLY A 105 33.13 -30.06 27.11
C GLY A 105 31.85 -29.47 26.51
N TYR A 106 30.87 -29.23 27.38
CA TYR A 106 29.63 -28.53 27.03
C TYR A 106 29.88 -27.07 26.68
N ILE A 107 29.22 -26.61 25.62
CA ILE A 107 29.30 -25.24 25.10
C ILE A 107 27.88 -24.64 25.18
N LEU A 108 27.80 -23.38 25.61
CA LEU A 108 26.59 -22.57 25.56
C LEU A 108 26.60 -21.76 24.28
N GLU A 109 25.51 -21.84 23.53
CA GLU A 109 25.26 -20.99 22.37
C GLU A 109 24.48 -19.76 22.83
N ALA A 110 24.95 -18.58 22.45
CA ALA A 110 24.33 -17.32 22.78
C ALA A 110 24.29 -16.41 21.54
N ILE A 111 23.12 -15.82 21.32
CA ILE A 111 22.91 -14.85 20.26
C ILE A 111 23.08 -13.46 20.85
N ILE A 112 24.11 -12.74 20.41
CA ILE A 112 24.32 -11.34 20.80
C ILE A 112 23.74 -10.45 19.71
N VAL A 113 22.87 -9.52 20.10
CA VAL A 113 22.32 -8.48 19.22
C VAL A 113 22.94 -7.16 19.65
N ASP A 114 23.78 -6.59 18.78
CA ASP A 114 24.42 -5.29 19.01
C ASP A 114 23.81 -4.22 18.10
N THR A 115 23.74 -2.97 18.57
CA THR A 115 23.20 -1.85 17.79
C THR A 115 24.35 -1.02 17.21
N LEU A 116 24.53 -1.06 15.90
CA LEU A 116 25.66 -0.43 15.22
C LEU A 116 25.48 1.08 15.07
N ARG A 117 24.31 1.50 14.59
CA ARG A 117 24.00 2.92 14.33
C ARG A 117 22.50 3.14 14.18
N PHE A 118 22.11 4.41 14.18
CA PHE A 118 20.74 4.84 13.91
C PHE A 118 20.63 5.47 12.53
N THR A 119 19.53 5.20 11.82
CA THR A 119 19.17 5.84 10.54
C THR A 119 17.77 6.44 10.65
N SER A 120 17.57 7.67 10.19
CA SER A 120 16.27 8.33 10.24
C SER A 120 15.23 7.59 9.38
N VAL A 121 14.01 7.41 9.90
CA VAL A 121 12.90 6.80 9.14
C VAL A 121 12.59 7.61 7.89
N LYS A 122 12.55 8.95 8.03
CA LYS A 122 12.40 9.90 6.93
C LYS A 122 13.36 9.62 5.77
N ASP A 123 14.65 9.52 6.05
CA ASP A 123 15.68 9.37 5.01
C ASP A 123 15.62 7.98 4.37
N SER A 124 15.32 6.95 5.17
CA SER A 124 15.19 5.56 4.70
C SER A 124 14.01 5.38 3.74
N LEU A 125 12.83 5.90 4.10
CA LEU A 125 11.60 5.68 3.35
C LEU A 125 11.40 6.67 2.21
N TYR A 126 11.79 7.93 2.44
CA TYR A 126 11.46 9.05 1.53
C TYR A 126 12.70 9.66 0.87
N GLN A 127 13.90 9.15 1.12
CA GLN A 127 15.14 9.58 0.46
C GLN A 127 15.35 11.11 0.52
N GLY A 128 15.00 11.72 1.66
CA GLY A 128 15.08 13.17 1.86
C GLY A 128 13.97 14.00 1.22
N THR A 129 12.93 13.38 0.65
CA THR A 129 11.76 14.08 0.12
C THR A 129 10.68 14.31 1.19
N ASP A 130 9.94 15.41 1.05
CA ASP A 130 8.85 15.80 1.98
C ASP A 130 7.47 15.27 1.58
N ARG A 131 7.41 14.28 0.67
CA ARG A 131 6.15 13.78 0.09
C ARG A 131 5.20 13.15 1.13
N TYR A 132 5.74 12.65 2.23
CA TYR A 132 4.98 12.11 3.36
C TYR A 132 4.08 13.14 4.03
N LYS A 133 4.41 14.44 3.97
CA LYS A 133 3.57 15.49 4.56
C LYS A 133 2.26 15.68 3.79
N SER A 134 2.26 15.36 2.50
CA SER A 134 1.09 15.46 1.60
C SER A 134 0.39 14.14 1.32
N MET A 135 0.84 13.02 1.90
CA MET A 135 0.31 11.68 1.58
C MET A 135 -1.17 11.51 1.96
N MET A 136 -1.67 12.32 2.91
CA MET A 136 -3.08 12.37 3.30
C MET A 136 -4.00 12.85 2.15
N ASN A 137 -3.47 13.67 1.24
CA ASN A 137 -4.26 14.29 0.18
C ASN A 137 -4.23 13.43 -1.09
N ILE A 138 -5.34 13.44 -1.83
CA ILE A 138 -5.41 12.78 -3.13
C ILE A 138 -4.69 13.65 -4.18
N PRO A 139 -3.64 13.15 -4.85
CA PRO A 139 -2.85 13.91 -5.82
C PRO A 139 -3.52 13.99 -7.20
N VAL A 140 -4.80 14.35 -7.24
CA VAL A 140 -5.61 14.49 -8.46
C VAL A 140 -6.23 15.87 -8.48
N GLU A 141 -6.01 16.60 -9.58
CA GLU A 141 -6.54 17.95 -9.77
C GLU A 141 -8.08 17.96 -9.70
N GLY A 142 -8.64 18.87 -8.91
CA GLY A 142 -10.09 19.02 -8.73
C GLY A 142 -10.70 18.11 -7.67
N ILE A 143 -9.91 17.30 -6.95
CA ILE A 143 -10.40 16.40 -5.90
C ILE A 143 -9.78 16.79 -4.55
N ASP A 144 -10.50 17.57 -3.75
CA ASP A 144 -10.08 18.00 -2.39
C ASP A 144 -10.38 16.96 -1.30
N LYS A 145 -10.43 15.68 -1.67
CA LYS A 145 -10.70 14.58 -0.71
C LYS A 145 -9.41 14.01 -0.14
N LYS A 146 -9.53 13.48 1.07
CA LYS A 146 -8.43 12.92 1.85
C LYS A 146 -8.57 11.41 1.95
N ILE A 147 -7.43 10.74 2.10
CA ILE A 147 -7.37 9.30 2.40
C ILE A 147 -7.91 9.09 3.81
N GLU A 148 -8.79 8.12 3.99
CA GLU A 148 -9.25 7.71 5.31
C GLU A 148 -8.25 6.72 5.89
N LEU A 149 -7.69 7.01 7.07
CA LEU A 149 -6.78 6.13 7.80
C LEU A 149 -7.44 5.71 9.11
N GLN A 150 -7.41 4.41 9.38
CA GLN A 150 -7.92 3.81 10.61
C GLN A 150 -6.89 2.79 11.09
N ALA A 151 -6.73 2.70 12.41
CA ALA A 151 -5.90 1.68 13.04
C ALA A 151 -6.59 1.14 14.28
N GLY A 152 -6.27 -0.10 14.62
CA GLY A 152 -6.84 -0.79 15.76
C GLY A 152 -6.15 -2.10 16.05
N LYS A 153 -6.86 -2.96 16.79
CA LYS A 153 -6.42 -4.31 17.10
C LYS A 153 -7.47 -5.30 16.63
N PHE A 154 -7.01 -6.42 16.08
CA PHE A 154 -7.83 -7.52 15.62
C PHE A 154 -7.48 -8.77 16.43
N LEU A 155 -8.48 -9.38 17.06
CA LEU A 155 -8.31 -10.60 17.84
C LEU A 155 -8.50 -11.82 16.92
N LYS A 156 -7.47 -12.66 16.81
CA LYS A 156 -7.53 -13.92 16.05
C LYS A 156 -6.90 -15.03 16.87
N ASN A 157 -7.65 -16.10 17.14
CA ASN A 157 -7.20 -17.24 17.93
C ASN A 157 -6.62 -16.84 19.30
N ASP A 158 -7.32 -15.95 20.02
CA ASP A 158 -6.90 -15.39 21.31
C ASP A 158 -5.58 -14.58 21.31
N VAL A 159 -5.06 -14.25 20.12
CA VAL A 159 -3.90 -13.38 19.93
C VAL A 159 -4.35 -12.04 19.35
N GLU A 160 -3.93 -10.94 19.99
CA GLU A 160 -4.15 -9.59 19.50
C GLU A 160 -3.12 -9.22 18.44
N TYR A 161 -3.58 -8.84 17.25
CA TYR A 161 -2.76 -8.31 16.18
C TYR A 161 -3.08 -6.83 15.98
N ALA A 162 -2.06 -5.98 15.87
CA ALA A 162 -2.26 -4.62 15.38
C ALA A 162 -2.69 -4.68 13.91
N VAL A 163 -3.66 -3.86 13.53
CA VAL A 163 -4.16 -3.74 12.16
C VAL A 163 -4.36 -2.28 11.78
N PHE A 164 -4.30 -1.98 10.48
CA PHE A 164 -4.63 -0.67 9.93
C PHE A 164 -5.34 -0.83 8.59
N GLU A 165 -6.13 0.17 8.23
CA GLU A 165 -6.72 0.30 6.91
C GLU A 165 -6.59 1.76 6.46
N ALA A 166 -5.99 1.97 5.30
CA ALA A 166 -6.06 3.25 4.59
C ALA A 166 -6.85 3.06 3.29
N LYS A 167 -7.90 3.86 3.07
CA LYS A 167 -8.82 3.69 1.93
C LYS A 167 -9.22 4.99 1.26
N VAL A 168 -9.54 4.87 -0.03
CA VAL A 168 -10.08 5.94 -0.87
C VAL A 168 -11.23 5.38 -1.71
N ALA A 169 -12.36 6.09 -1.76
CA ALA A 169 -13.48 5.66 -2.59
C ALA A 169 -13.19 5.90 -4.07
N LYS A 170 -13.45 4.90 -4.93
CA LYS A 170 -13.29 5.04 -6.39
C LYS A 170 -14.26 6.08 -6.97
N THR A 171 -15.44 6.22 -6.37
CA THR A 171 -16.44 7.23 -6.74
C THR A 171 -15.86 8.64 -6.67
N ASP A 172 -14.94 8.87 -5.74
CA ASP A 172 -14.35 10.16 -5.51
C ASP A 172 -13.34 10.49 -6.60
N LEU A 173 -12.53 9.49 -6.95
CA LEU A 173 -11.48 9.56 -7.96
C LEU A 173 -12.00 9.69 -9.39
N LEU A 174 -13.21 9.24 -9.67
CA LEU A 174 -13.79 9.15 -11.01
C LEU A 174 -15.08 9.99 -11.15
N SER A 175 -15.37 10.86 -10.19
CA SER A 175 -16.66 11.60 -10.07
C SER A 175 -17.02 12.47 -11.27
N ASP A 176 -16.04 12.90 -12.04
CA ASP A 176 -16.12 13.71 -13.26
C ASP A 176 -16.26 12.87 -14.55
N LEU A 177 -16.11 11.55 -14.46
CA LEU A 177 -16.23 10.64 -15.60
C LEU A 177 -17.67 10.11 -15.77
N ASP A 178 -17.87 9.34 -16.85
CA ASP A 178 -19.15 8.72 -17.16
C ASP A 178 -19.65 7.81 -16.01
N LYS A 179 -20.88 8.06 -15.57
CA LYS A 179 -21.49 7.38 -14.41
C LYS A 179 -21.77 5.91 -14.67
N ASP A 180 -22.09 5.53 -15.90
CA ASP A 180 -22.37 4.15 -16.27
C ASP A 180 -21.08 3.33 -16.26
N LEU A 181 -19.98 3.90 -16.81
CA LEU A 181 -18.66 3.29 -16.76
C LEU A 181 -18.11 3.21 -15.32
N MET A 182 -18.35 4.23 -14.50
CA MET A 182 -18.01 4.19 -13.07
C MET A 182 -18.80 3.09 -12.33
N ALA A 183 -20.11 2.97 -12.57
CA ALA A 183 -20.93 1.95 -11.94
C ALA A 183 -20.47 0.53 -12.30
N GLN A 184 -20.06 0.32 -13.56
CA GLN A 184 -19.43 -0.93 -13.99
C GLN A 184 -18.11 -1.18 -13.23
N GLU A 185 -17.22 -0.18 -13.16
CA GLU A 185 -15.92 -0.27 -12.47
C GLU A 185 -16.05 -0.56 -10.96
N LEU A 186 -17.11 -0.10 -10.29
CA LEU A 186 -17.37 -0.40 -8.87
C LEU A 186 -17.73 -1.88 -8.63
N GLN A 187 -18.17 -2.59 -9.67
CA GLN A 187 -18.57 -4.00 -9.62
C GLN A 187 -17.51 -4.93 -10.21
N VAL A 188 -16.42 -4.39 -10.78
CA VAL A 188 -15.34 -5.20 -11.35
C VAL A 188 -14.67 -6.01 -10.24
N VAL A 189 -14.61 -7.33 -10.47
CA VAL A 189 -13.76 -8.26 -9.76
C VAL A 189 -12.80 -8.85 -10.79
N SER A 190 -11.56 -8.37 -10.79
CA SER A 190 -10.53 -8.76 -11.76
C SER A 190 -9.19 -8.94 -11.08
N VAL A 191 -8.35 -9.81 -11.65
CA VAL A 191 -6.95 -9.95 -11.24
C VAL A 191 -6.15 -8.72 -11.66
N ASP A 192 -6.51 -8.12 -12.80
CA ASP A 192 -5.80 -6.97 -13.40
C ASP A 192 -6.42 -5.62 -13.00
N GLY A 193 -7.37 -5.62 -12.07
CA GLY A 193 -8.08 -4.42 -11.61
C GLY A 193 -8.06 -4.26 -10.10
N VAL A 194 -8.40 -3.06 -9.62
CA VAL A 194 -8.57 -2.82 -8.18
C VAL A 194 -9.94 -3.37 -7.77
N ASN A 195 -9.99 -4.28 -6.81
CA ASN A 195 -11.25 -4.95 -6.47
C ASN A 195 -12.10 -4.13 -5.50
N GLY A 196 -13.41 -4.04 -5.77
CA GLY A 196 -14.38 -3.39 -4.90
C GLY A 196 -14.51 -1.88 -5.09
N LYS A 197 -15.22 -1.23 -4.15
CA LYS A 197 -15.58 0.20 -4.20
C LYS A 197 -14.47 1.15 -3.76
N PHE A 198 -13.47 0.62 -3.07
CA PHE A 198 -12.39 1.38 -2.47
C PHE A 198 -11.05 0.90 -3.02
N ILE A 199 -10.10 1.82 -3.18
CA ILE A 199 -8.68 1.50 -3.27
C ILE A 199 -8.17 1.53 -1.84
N LYS A 200 -7.67 0.40 -1.34
CA LYS A 200 -7.29 0.26 0.06
C LYS A 200 -5.99 -0.49 0.26
N VAL A 201 -5.30 -0.14 1.33
CA VAL A 201 -4.15 -0.87 1.85
C VAL A 201 -4.40 -1.25 3.30
N GLY A 202 -4.10 -2.50 3.60
CA GLY A 202 -4.43 -3.10 4.88
C GLY A 202 -5.92 -3.46 5.03
N ALA A 203 -6.26 -4.00 6.18
CA ALA A 203 -7.59 -4.42 6.55
C ALA A 203 -7.77 -4.35 8.07
N MET A 204 -8.97 -3.94 8.52
CA MET A 204 -9.30 -3.90 9.95
C MET A 204 -9.82 -5.25 10.49
N ASP A 205 -10.29 -6.11 9.60
CA ASP A 205 -10.95 -7.39 9.86
C ASP A 205 -10.04 -8.61 9.63
N GLU A 206 -8.82 -8.40 9.16
CA GLU A 206 -7.83 -9.45 9.01
C GLU A 206 -6.40 -8.91 9.19
N VAL A 207 -5.46 -9.81 9.48
CA VAL A 207 -4.04 -9.46 9.57
C VAL A 207 -3.47 -9.39 8.15
N ASN A 208 -3.77 -8.29 7.47
CA ASN A 208 -3.30 -8.01 6.12
C ASN A 208 -2.84 -6.56 6.05
N THR A 209 -1.65 -6.34 5.50
CA THR A 209 -1.07 -5.02 5.26
C THR A 209 -0.95 -4.72 3.77
N SER A 210 -1.42 -5.61 2.89
CA SER A 210 -1.29 -5.52 1.44
C SER A 210 -2.33 -4.58 0.81
N GLY A 211 -2.01 -4.05 -0.37
CA GLY A 211 -2.95 -3.31 -1.20
C GLY A 211 -3.91 -4.21 -1.98
N ASN A 212 -5.10 -3.71 -2.32
CA ASN A 212 -6.08 -4.42 -3.14
C ASN A 212 -5.94 -4.18 -4.66
N TRP A 213 -4.74 -3.83 -5.12
CA TRP A 213 -4.44 -3.52 -6.51
C TRP A 213 -3.39 -4.48 -7.09
N PRO A 214 -3.40 -4.68 -8.41
CA PRO A 214 -2.38 -5.45 -9.12
C PRO A 214 -1.03 -4.71 -9.23
N LYS A 215 0.04 -5.49 -9.35
CA LYS A 215 1.44 -4.97 -9.42
C LYS A 215 1.72 -4.10 -10.65
N ASN A 216 0.94 -4.23 -11.73
CA ASN A 216 1.09 -3.40 -12.94
C ASN A 216 0.75 -1.91 -12.70
N LEU A 217 -0.03 -1.60 -11.65
CA LEU A 217 -0.36 -0.23 -11.26
C LEU A 217 0.68 0.37 -10.29
N GLU A 218 1.59 -0.45 -9.77
CA GLU A 218 2.70 0.03 -8.97
C GLU A 218 3.70 0.71 -9.90
N THR A 219 3.94 2.00 -9.67
CA THR A 219 5.02 2.68 -10.39
C THR A 219 6.32 2.10 -9.83
N ALA A 220 7.16 1.50 -10.68
CA ALA A 220 8.45 0.96 -10.25
C ALA A 220 9.19 2.03 -9.44
N LYS A 221 9.45 1.75 -8.16
CA LYS A 221 10.35 2.59 -7.35
C LYS A 221 11.67 2.60 -8.10
N LYS A 222 12.05 3.74 -8.68
CA LYS A 222 13.40 3.93 -9.20
C LYS A 222 14.34 3.70 -8.01
N GLN A 223 15.04 2.57 -8.05
CA GLN A 223 16.13 2.26 -7.13
C GLN A 223 17.29 3.22 -7.38
#